data_AF-A0A1Y4VTI9-F1
#
_entry.id   AF-A0A1Y4VTI9-F1
#
_cell.length_a   1.000
_cell.length_b   1.000
_cell.length_c   1.000
_cell.angle_alpha   90.00
_cell.angle_beta   90.00
_cell.angle_gamma   90.00
#
_symmetry.space_group_name_H-M   'P 1'
#
loop_
_entity.id
_entity.type
_entity.pdbx_description
1 polymer ?
#
loop_
_entity_poly.entity_id
_entity_poly.type
_entity_poly.pdbx_seq_one_letter_code
_entity_poly.pdbx_strand_id
1 'polypeptide(L)'
;MIKNKIFILVILLFFVTCCANRQREESILSKEKDSFKLLGKKVASVDSILPYQKNKTVFLFNYYDCGSCVDAGFLITKRIDSLYGGQRVYIVSTMGDPLYYQKRNSYDYYVYLDSKDLIRKELKYIQTPIVILFDSANYVQDYIFPNVSDSGEITSFIKSTLSGCLPAFTKESYKK
;
A
#
# COMPACT_ATOMS: atom_id res chain seq x y z
N MET A 1 -7.94 42.44 -24.23
CA MET A 1 -7.57 41.78 -22.95
C MET A 1 -8.58 40.74 -22.43
N ILE A 2 -9.84 40.72 -22.85
CA ILE A 2 -10.85 39.74 -22.36
C ILE A 2 -10.66 38.33 -22.97
N LYS A 3 -10.24 38.24 -24.25
CA LYS A 3 -9.99 36.95 -24.94
C LYS A 3 -8.92 36.07 -24.27
N ASN A 4 -7.84 36.66 -23.72
CA ASN A 4 -6.80 35.90 -23.01
C ASN A 4 -7.28 35.33 -21.67
N LYS A 5 -8.24 35.99 -20.98
CA LYS A 5 -8.79 35.50 -19.71
C LYS A 5 -9.71 34.29 -19.89
N ILE A 6 -10.49 34.26 -20.98
CA ILE A 6 -11.35 33.12 -21.33
C ILE A 6 -10.52 31.90 -21.71
N PHE A 7 -9.42 32.10 -22.46
CA PHE A 7 -8.53 31.00 -22.87
C PHE A 7 -7.84 30.33 -21.66
N ILE A 8 -7.40 31.14 -20.69
CA ILE A 8 -6.82 30.63 -19.43
C ILE A 8 -7.86 29.86 -18.60
N LEU A 9 -9.12 30.34 -18.56
CA LEU A 9 -10.20 29.68 -17.83
C LEU A 9 -10.54 28.30 -18.43
N VAL A 10 -10.55 28.18 -19.76
CA VAL A 10 -10.79 26.91 -20.47
C VAL A 10 -9.66 25.91 -20.24
N ILE A 11 -8.40 26.37 -20.22
CA ILE A 11 -7.24 25.52 -19.91
C ILE A 11 -7.32 25.03 -18.46
N LEU A 12 -7.62 25.90 -17.50
CA LEU A 12 -7.79 25.50 -16.09
C LEU A 12 -8.92 24.48 -15.93
N LEU A 13 -10.08 24.68 -16.59
CA LEU A 13 -11.19 23.73 -16.58
C LEU A 13 -10.81 22.37 -17.16
N PHE A 14 -9.99 22.33 -18.21
CA PHE A 14 -9.45 21.08 -18.78
C PHE A 14 -8.53 20.34 -17.80
N PHE A 15 -7.70 21.05 -17.04
CA PHE A 15 -6.86 20.45 -16.02
C PHE A 15 -7.69 19.88 -14.85
N VAL A 16 -8.75 20.57 -14.42
CA VAL A 16 -9.62 20.08 -13.34
C VAL A 16 -10.42 18.85 -13.77
N THR A 17 -10.96 18.82 -14.99
CA THR A 17 -11.73 17.67 -15.49
C THR A 17 -10.85 16.46 -15.80
N CYS A 18 -9.62 16.67 -16.28
CA CYS A 18 -8.67 15.59 -16.55
C CYS A 18 -8.23 14.88 -15.25
N CYS A 19 -7.99 15.64 -14.16
CA CYS A 19 -7.71 15.07 -12.84
C CYS A 19 -8.92 14.32 -12.27
N ALA A 20 -10.13 14.87 -12.38
CA ALA A 20 -11.34 14.24 -11.84
C ALA A 20 -11.69 12.92 -12.56
N ASN A 21 -11.54 12.86 -13.89
CA ASN A 21 -11.78 11.62 -14.64
C ASN A 21 -10.77 10.52 -14.27
N ARG A 22 -9.48 10.88 -14.13
CA ARG A 22 -8.44 9.94 -13.73
C ARG A 22 -8.68 9.36 -12.34
N GLN A 23 -9.09 10.20 -11.38
CA GLN A 23 -9.46 9.76 -10.03
C GLN A 23 -10.67 8.82 -10.04
N ARG A 24 -11.66 9.09 -10.90
CA ARG A 24 -12.85 8.25 -11.05
C ARG A 24 -12.50 6.87 -11.63
N GLU A 25 -11.66 6.83 -12.65
CA GLU A 25 -11.21 5.59 -13.29
C GLU A 25 -10.35 4.73 -12.33
N GLU A 26 -9.41 5.34 -11.59
CA GLU A 26 -8.64 4.69 -10.53
C GLU A 26 -9.55 4.15 -9.40
N SER A 27 -10.59 4.91 -9.03
CA SER A 27 -11.56 4.47 -8.00
C SER A 27 -12.39 3.26 -8.42
N ILE A 28 -12.77 3.17 -9.71
CA ILE A 28 -13.56 2.05 -10.24
C ILE A 28 -12.69 0.80 -10.35
N LEU A 29 -11.47 0.93 -10.87
CA LEU A 29 -10.49 -0.15 -10.93
C LEU A 29 -10.14 -0.68 -9.54
N SER A 30 -10.00 0.20 -8.55
CA SER A 30 -9.75 -0.21 -7.16
C SER A 30 -10.90 -1.03 -6.56
N LYS A 31 -12.15 -0.71 -6.92
CA LYS A 31 -13.34 -1.42 -6.41
C LYS A 31 -13.51 -2.81 -7.01
N GLU A 32 -13.14 -3.03 -8.27
CA GLU A 32 -13.14 -4.38 -8.86
C GLU A 32 -12.02 -5.26 -8.29
N LYS A 33 -10.88 -4.65 -7.93
CA LYS A 33 -9.71 -5.35 -7.39
C LYS A 33 -9.84 -5.76 -5.92
N ASP A 34 -10.76 -5.15 -5.16
CA ASP A 34 -10.91 -5.38 -3.70
C ASP A 34 -11.71 -6.64 -3.32
N SER A 35 -11.34 -7.81 -3.88
CA SER A 35 -12.04 -9.07 -3.60
C SER A 35 -12.05 -9.46 -2.11
N PHE A 36 -11.04 -9.01 -1.36
CA PHE A 36 -10.89 -9.27 0.07
C PHE A 36 -11.53 -8.18 0.96
N LYS A 37 -12.13 -7.15 0.35
CA LYS A 37 -12.79 -6.01 1.03
C LYS A 37 -11.87 -5.32 2.03
N LEU A 38 -10.58 -5.17 1.69
CA LEU A 38 -9.57 -4.57 2.55
C LEU A 38 -9.52 -3.05 2.42
N LEU A 39 -9.86 -2.48 1.26
CA LEU A 39 -9.74 -1.04 1.04
C LEU A 39 -10.60 -0.27 2.05
N GLY A 40 -10.02 0.77 2.65
CA GLY A 40 -10.67 1.57 3.67
C GLY A 40 -10.87 0.87 5.03
N LYS A 41 -10.33 -0.33 5.25
CA LYS A 41 -10.26 -0.90 6.61
C LYS A 41 -9.20 -0.16 7.42
N LYS A 42 -9.55 0.19 8.67
CA LYS A 42 -8.61 0.69 9.65
C LYS A 42 -7.90 -0.46 10.34
N VAL A 43 -6.58 -0.38 10.47
CA VAL A 43 -5.74 -1.35 11.18
C VAL A 43 -4.95 -0.63 12.28
N ALA A 44 -5.54 -0.54 13.48
CA ALA A 44 -4.97 0.21 14.58
C ALA A 44 -3.74 -0.46 15.20
N SER A 45 -3.71 -1.80 15.17
CA SER A 45 -2.61 -2.61 15.71
C SER A 45 -1.23 -2.29 15.11
N VAL A 46 -1.20 -1.75 13.89
CA VAL A 46 0.04 -1.32 13.22
C VAL A 46 0.87 -0.38 14.08
N ASP A 47 0.23 0.55 14.81
CA ASP A 47 0.94 1.52 15.67
C ASP A 47 1.53 0.89 16.93
N SER A 48 1.09 -0.32 17.30
CA SER A 48 1.68 -1.07 18.42
C SER A 48 2.90 -1.90 18.03
N ILE A 49 3.13 -2.07 16.72
CA ILE A 49 4.18 -2.94 16.16
C ILE A 49 5.26 -2.11 15.48
N LEU A 50 4.87 -1.05 14.75
CA LEU A 50 5.76 -0.23 13.93
C LEU A 50 5.97 1.17 14.51
N PRO A 51 7.13 1.80 14.28
CA PRO A 51 7.33 3.19 14.62
C PRO A 51 6.36 4.10 13.83
N TYR A 52 6.03 5.25 14.39
CA TYR A 52 5.14 6.21 13.73
C TYR A 52 5.74 6.72 12.41
N GLN A 53 4.92 6.68 11.36
CA GLN A 53 5.23 7.16 10.01
C GLN A 53 3.96 7.70 9.38
N LYS A 54 4.07 8.85 8.70
CA LYS A 54 2.91 9.54 8.12
C LYS A 54 2.23 8.73 7.01
N ASN A 55 2.96 7.95 6.22
CA ASN A 55 2.40 6.99 5.27
C ASN A 55 3.33 5.79 5.26
N LYS A 56 2.80 4.59 5.40
CA LYS A 56 3.64 3.40 5.55
C LYS A 56 3.16 2.27 4.67
N THR A 57 4.11 1.61 4.02
CA THR A 57 3.87 0.36 3.32
C THR A 57 4.35 -0.76 4.22
N VAL A 58 3.52 -1.79 4.41
CA VAL A 58 3.82 -2.93 5.26
C VAL A 58 3.86 -4.18 4.41
N PHE A 59 4.98 -4.88 4.43
CA PHE A 59 5.06 -6.25 3.93
C PHE A 59 4.85 -7.20 5.12
N LEU A 60 3.70 -7.88 5.12
CA LEU A 60 3.30 -8.82 6.16
C LEU A 60 3.47 -10.25 5.65
N PHE A 61 4.18 -11.08 6.40
CA PHE A 61 4.32 -12.50 6.10
C PHE A 61 4.19 -13.37 7.36
N ASN A 62 3.95 -14.66 7.16
CA ASN A 62 4.07 -15.67 8.19
C ASN A 62 5.34 -16.50 7.92
N TYR A 63 6.11 -16.85 8.95
CA TYR A 63 7.32 -17.67 8.80
C TYR A 63 7.08 -18.99 8.05
N TYR A 64 5.87 -19.56 8.17
CA TYR A 64 5.49 -20.80 7.50
C TYR A 64 4.93 -20.61 6.09
N ASP A 65 4.86 -19.38 5.57
CA ASP A 65 4.52 -19.14 4.17
C ASP A 65 5.55 -19.81 3.24
N CYS A 66 5.15 -20.09 2.00
CA CYS A 66 6.05 -20.61 0.99
C CYS A 66 7.29 -19.71 0.83
N GLY A 67 8.48 -20.30 0.93
CA GLY A 67 9.73 -19.52 0.93
C GLY A 67 9.91 -18.64 -0.31
N SER A 68 9.56 -19.14 -1.49
CA SER A 68 9.58 -18.35 -2.74
C SER A 68 8.57 -17.19 -2.75
N CYS A 69 7.49 -17.29 -1.99
CA CYS A 69 6.47 -16.24 -1.85
C CYS A 69 6.96 -15.13 -0.92
N VAL A 70 7.62 -15.51 0.17
CA VAL A 70 8.30 -14.54 1.05
C VAL A 70 9.43 -13.85 0.29
N ASP A 71 10.26 -14.59 -0.45
CA ASP A 71 11.35 -14.04 -1.28
C ASP A 71 10.82 -13.01 -2.31
N ALA A 72 9.66 -13.27 -2.93
CA ALA A 72 9.02 -12.31 -3.83
C ALA A 72 8.57 -11.03 -3.12
N GLY A 73 8.07 -11.12 -1.89
CA GLY A 73 7.75 -9.96 -1.07
C GLY A 73 8.99 -9.13 -0.72
N PHE A 74 10.11 -9.79 -0.41
CA PHE A 74 11.41 -9.12 -0.22
C PHE A 74 11.92 -8.46 -1.51
N LEU A 75 11.74 -9.10 -2.68
CA LEU A 75 12.12 -8.51 -3.96
C LEU A 75 11.35 -7.22 -4.25
N ILE A 76 10.04 -7.22 -4.02
CA ILE A 76 9.19 -6.02 -4.17
C ILE A 76 9.62 -4.94 -3.17
N THR A 77 9.85 -5.33 -1.90
CA THR A 77 10.32 -4.42 -0.85
C THR A 77 11.62 -3.74 -1.23
N LYS A 78 12.65 -4.50 -1.61
CA LYS A 78 13.96 -3.96 -2.04
C LYS A 78 13.83 -3.03 -3.25
N ARG A 79 12.91 -3.34 -4.18
CA ARG A 79 12.64 -2.48 -5.32
C ARG A 79 12.05 -1.14 -4.89
N ILE A 80 11.07 -1.13 -3.99
CA ILE A 80 10.47 0.10 -3.47
C ILE A 80 11.51 0.91 -2.69
N ASP A 81 12.24 0.28 -1.78
CA ASP A 81 13.24 0.94 -0.94
C ASP A 81 14.37 1.56 -1.80
N SER A 82 14.82 0.84 -2.83
CA SER A 82 15.80 1.33 -3.80
C SER A 82 15.30 2.56 -4.58
N LEU A 83 14.06 2.52 -5.09
CA LEU A 83 13.46 3.65 -5.81
C LEU A 83 13.21 4.86 -4.90
N TYR A 84 12.98 4.63 -3.60
CA TYR A 84 12.80 5.69 -2.62
C TYR A 84 14.13 6.28 -2.11
N GLY A 85 15.22 5.52 -2.16
CA GLY A 85 16.54 5.90 -1.63
C GLY A 85 16.71 5.62 -0.13
N GLY A 86 15.92 4.70 0.43
CA GLY A 86 15.94 4.36 1.86
C GLY A 86 14.79 3.44 2.25
N GLN A 87 14.66 3.11 3.55
CA GLN A 87 13.55 2.28 4.03
C GLN A 87 12.20 2.97 3.80
N ARG A 88 11.37 2.38 2.94
CA ARG A 88 10.00 2.79 2.67
C ARG A 88 8.99 1.72 3.07
N VAL A 89 9.38 0.45 2.99
CA VAL A 89 8.56 -0.69 3.39
C VAL A 89 9.01 -1.22 4.76
N TYR A 90 8.05 -1.39 5.66
CA TYR A 90 8.23 -2.04 6.94
C TYR A 90 7.86 -3.51 6.82
N ILE A 91 8.78 -4.41 7.14
CA ILE A 91 8.51 -5.84 7.07
C ILE A 91 8.07 -6.34 8.45
N VAL A 92 6.98 -7.09 8.50
CA VAL A 92 6.42 -7.69 9.72
C VAL A 92 6.25 -9.19 9.53
N SER A 93 6.83 -9.98 10.42
CA SER A 93 6.55 -11.41 10.56
C SER A 93 5.49 -11.63 11.63
N THR A 94 4.45 -12.41 11.33
CA THR A 94 3.36 -12.72 12.29
C THR A 94 3.69 -13.90 13.22
N MET A 95 4.63 -14.75 12.83
CA MET A 95 5.06 -15.92 13.61
C MET A 95 6.51 -16.25 13.29
N GLY A 96 7.17 -17.03 14.14
CA GLY A 96 8.53 -17.53 13.91
C GLY A 96 9.61 -16.44 13.96
N ASP A 97 10.86 -16.87 13.87
CA ASP A 97 12.02 -15.99 13.86
C ASP A 97 12.22 -15.39 12.45
N PRO A 98 12.08 -14.05 12.27
CA PRO A 98 12.26 -13.42 10.97
C PRO A 98 13.72 -13.43 10.47
N LEU A 99 14.70 -13.70 11.33
CA LEU A 99 16.13 -13.64 10.98
C LEU A 99 16.51 -14.58 9.84
N TYR A 100 15.84 -15.73 9.72
CA TYR A 100 16.06 -16.65 8.60
C TYR A 100 15.80 -15.96 7.26
N TYR A 101 14.60 -15.39 7.08
CA TYR A 101 14.21 -14.75 5.81
C TYR A 101 14.95 -13.45 5.57
N GLN A 102 15.25 -12.70 6.64
CA GLN A 102 16.06 -11.50 6.54
C GLN A 102 17.46 -11.81 5.98
N LYS A 103 18.15 -12.82 6.53
CA LYS A 103 19.46 -13.27 6.04
C LYS A 103 19.38 -13.84 4.63
N ARG A 104 18.40 -14.71 4.38
CA ARG A 104 18.16 -15.35 3.08
C ARG A 104 17.99 -14.32 1.95
N ASN A 105 17.37 -13.18 2.24
CA ASN A 105 17.09 -12.13 1.25
C ASN A 105 18.10 -10.97 1.25
N SER A 106 19.15 -11.05 2.07
CA SER A 106 20.13 -9.97 2.28
C SER A 106 19.45 -8.63 2.52
N TYR A 107 18.54 -8.58 3.50
CA TYR A 107 17.79 -7.36 3.84
C TYR A 107 18.35 -6.72 5.11
N ASP A 108 18.81 -5.48 4.99
CA ASP A 108 19.58 -4.82 6.04
C ASP A 108 18.72 -4.10 7.09
N TYR A 109 17.49 -3.73 6.75
CA TYR A 109 16.59 -3.07 7.70
C TYR A 109 15.91 -4.06 8.64
N TYR A 110 15.45 -3.54 9.78
CA TYR A 110 14.81 -4.33 10.82
C TYR A 110 13.50 -4.98 10.33
N VAL A 111 13.34 -6.26 10.65
CA VAL A 111 12.08 -7.00 10.46
C VAL A 111 11.36 -7.11 11.80
N TYR A 112 10.14 -6.57 11.86
CA TYR A 112 9.33 -6.50 13.06
C TYR A 112 8.60 -7.82 13.31
N LEU A 113 8.28 -8.09 14.57
CA LEU A 113 7.56 -9.30 14.98
C LEU A 113 6.19 -8.93 15.56
N ASP A 114 5.12 -9.36 14.89
CA ASP A 114 3.75 -9.34 15.40
C ASP A 114 3.39 -10.70 16.01
N SER A 115 4.00 -11.02 17.15
CA SER A 115 3.85 -12.32 17.84
C SER A 115 2.41 -12.68 18.23
N LYS A 116 1.48 -11.72 18.22
CA LYS A 116 0.08 -11.90 18.59
C LYS A 116 -0.85 -11.89 17.38
N ASP A 117 -0.32 -11.81 16.16
CA ASP A 117 -1.06 -11.79 14.90
C ASP A 117 -2.13 -10.68 14.86
N LEU A 118 -1.83 -9.53 15.47
CA LEU A 118 -2.79 -8.44 15.66
C LEU A 118 -3.22 -7.83 14.33
N ILE A 119 -2.28 -7.62 13.40
CA ILE A 119 -2.57 -7.03 12.08
C ILE A 119 -3.52 -7.94 11.30
N ARG A 120 -3.23 -9.25 11.24
CA ARG A 120 -4.10 -10.19 10.53
C ARG A 120 -5.47 -10.31 11.20
N LYS A 121 -5.56 -10.30 12.53
CA LYS A 121 -6.85 -10.31 13.26
C LYS A 121 -7.76 -9.16 12.84
N GLU A 122 -7.25 -7.94 12.78
CA GLU A 122 -8.02 -6.76 12.32
C GLU A 122 -8.41 -6.86 10.84
N LEU A 123 -7.56 -7.51 10.03
CA LEU A 123 -7.81 -7.81 8.63
C LEU A 123 -8.60 -9.12 8.40
N LYS A 124 -9.27 -9.67 9.43
CA LYS A 124 -10.07 -10.90 9.35
C LYS A 124 -9.28 -12.12 8.84
N TYR A 125 -8.06 -12.29 9.33
CA TYR A 125 -7.15 -13.38 8.99
C TYR A 125 -6.83 -13.49 7.50
N ILE A 126 -6.62 -12.33 6.86
CA ILE A 126 -6.17 -12.26 5.47
C ILE A 126 -4.98 -13.19 5.22
N GLN A 127 -4.93 -13.75 4.01
CA GLN A 127 -3.81 -14.59 3.59
C GLN A 127 -2.49 -13.80 3.54
N THR A 128 -1.40 -14.48 3.84
CA THR A 128 -0.03 -13.99 3.71
C THR A 128 0.73 -14.82 2.66
N PRO A 129 1.80 -14.29 2.06
CA PRO A 129 2.33 -12.94 2.21
C PRO A 129 1.45 -11.86 1.55
N ILE A 130 1.47 -10.63 2.06
CA ILE A 130 0.74 -9.48 1.52
C ILE A 130 1.54 -8.19 1.70
N VAL A 131 1.51 -7.29 0.72
CA VAL A 131 2.07 -5.93 0.85
C VAL A 131 0.93 -4.92 0.84
N ILE A 132 0.85 -4.09 1.87
CA ILE A 132 -0.27 -3.20 2.14
C ILE A 132 0.22 -1.76 2.21
N LEU A 133 -0.43 -0.85 1.49
CA LEU A 133 -0.21 0.59 1.60
C LEU A 133 -1.23 1.18 2.58
N PHE A 134 -0.74 1.85 3.61
CA PHE A 134 -1.56 2.58 4.58
C PHE A 134 -1.42 4.10 4.42
N ASP A 135 -2.51 4.81 4.68
CA ASP A 135 -2.45 6.25 4.93
C ASP A 135 -2.01 6.59 6.37
N SER A 136 -1.93 7.88 6.66
CA SER A 136 -1.55 8.43 7.98
C SER A 136 -2.44 8.05 9.15
N ALA A 137 -3.63 7.53 8.91
CA ALA A 137 -4.57 7.09 9.94
C ALA A 137 -4.72 5.56 9.97
N ASN A 138 -3.79 4.85 9.32
CA ASN A 138 -3.76 3.40 9.16
C ASN A 138 -4.99 2.81 8.46
N TYR A 139 -5.57 3.54 7.52
CA TYR A 139 -6.53 2.96 6.58
C TYR A 139 -5.79 2.36 5.40
N VAL A 140 -6.22 1.17 4.98
CA VAL A 140 -5.70 0.49 3.79
C VAL A 140 -6.09 1.29 2.54
N GLN A 141 -5.10 1.72 1.78
CA GLN A 141 -5.26 2.47 0.52
C GLN A 141 -5.07 1.57 -0.71
N ASP A 142 -4.18 0.58 -0.63
CA ASP A 142 -3.93 -0.39 -1.71
C ASP A 142 -3.27 -1.64 -1.12
N TYR A 143 -3.29 -2.77 -1.85
CA TYR A 143 -2.56 -3.97 -1.48
C TYR A 143 -2.27 -4.88 -2.68
N ILE A 144 -1.24 -5.72 -2.54
CA ILE A 144 -0.87 -6.77 -3.49
C ILE A 144 -0.46 -8.04 -2.76
N PHE A 145 -0.59 -9.17 -3.44
CA PHE A 145 -0.11 -10.47 -2.96
C PHE A 145 1.14 -10.87 -3.74
N PRO A 146 2.31 -10.99 -3.08
CA PRO A 146 3.51 -11.52 -3.74
C PRO A 146 3.23 -12.86 -4.41
N ASN A 147 3.76 -13.06 -5.63
CA ASN A 147 3.55 -14.22 -6.50
C ASN A 147 2.12 -14.49 -7.01
N VAL A 148 1.11 -13.72 -6.59
CA VAL A 148 -0.25 -13.81 -7.15
C VAL A 148 -0.54 -12.60 -8.03
N SER A 149 -0.16 -11.41 -7.58
CA SER A 149 -0.34 -10.19 -8.35
C SER A 149 0.54 -10.16 -9.59
N ASP A 150 -0.01 -9.68 -10.71
CA ASP A 150 0.72 -9.60 -11.97
C ASP A 150 1.72 -8.41 -12.01
N SER A 151 2.54 -8.37 -13.06
CA SER A 151 3.57 -7.34 -13.21
C SER A 151 3.02 -5.92 -13.35
N GLY A 152 1.82 -5.77 -13.93
CA GLY A 152 1.11 -4.50 -14.05
C GLY A 152 0.59 -4.03 -12.71
N GLU A 153 -0.03 -4.92 -11.93
CA GLU A 153 -0.51 -4.66 -10.57
C GLU A 153 0.63 -4.26 -9.64
N ILE A 154 1.75 -4.99 -9.67
CA ILE A 154 2.94 -4.67 -8.88
C ILE A 154 3.49 -3.29 -9.29
N THR A 155 3.57 -3.01 -10.59
CA THR A 155 4.07 -1.72 -11.08
C THR A 155 3.17 -0.57 -10.65
N SER A 156 1.85 -0.76 -10.68
CA SER A 156 0.87 0.22 -10.21
C SER A 156 1.01 0.48 -8.72
N PHE A 157 1.09 -0.59 -7.91
CA PHE A 157 1.25 -0.50 -6.45
C PHE A 157 2.54 0.24 -6.05
N ILE A 158 3.66 -0.03 -6.73
CA ILE A 158 4.93 0.66 -6.51
C ILE A 158 4.78 2.17 -6.78
N LYS A 159 4.10 2.55 -7.87
CA LYS A 159 3.84 3.96 -8.17
C LYS A 159 3.02 4.64 -7.06
N SER A 160 1.95 3.99 -6.59
CA SER A 160 1.12 4.49 -5.47
C SER A 160 1.93 4.66 -4.17
N THR A 161 2.86 3.74 -3.91
CA THR A 161 3.72 3.82 -2.72
C THR A 161 4.68 5.01 -2.76
N LEU A 162 5.21 5.33 -3.95
CA LEU A 162 6.20 6.40 -4.16
C LEU A 162 5.55 7.79 -4.30
N SER A 163 4.33 7.89 -4.82
CA SER A 163 3.66 9.19 -5.00
C SER A 163 3.23 9.84 -3.69
N GLY A 164 3.13 9.10 -2.57
CA GLY A 164 2.80 9.63 -1.25
C GLY A 164 1.40 10.26 -1.10
N CYS A 165 0.66 10.36 -2.21
CA CYS A 165 -0.64 10.97 -2.37
C CYS A 165 -1.39 10.19 -3.46
N LEU A 166 -2.33 9.34 -3.03
CA LEU A 166 -3.58 9.21 -3.77
C LEU A 166 -4.58 10.20 -3.13
N PRO A 167 -5.49 10.79 -3.92
CA PRO A 167 -6.34 11.88 -3.47
C PRO A 167 -7.15 11.42 -2.27
N ALA A 168 -7.24 12.29 -1.27
CA ALA A 168 -8.08 12.08 -0.11
C ALA A 168 -9.45 11.57 -0.57
N PHE A 169 -9.81 10.35 -0.16
CA PHE A 169 -11.20 9.93 -0.16
C PHE A 169 -11.96 10.92 0.72
N THR A 170 -12.53 11.95 0.12
CA THR A 170 -13.43 12.86 0.79
C THR A 170 -14.63 12.04 1.23
N LYS A 171 -14.79 11.95 2.55
CA LYS A 171 -16.00 11.45 3.21
C LYS A 171 -17.17 12.38 2.90
N GLU A 172 -17.71 12.30 1.70
CA GLU A 172 -18.95 12.97 1.34
C GLU A 172 -19.78 12.03 0.47
N SER A 173 -20.42 11.03 1.11
CA SER A 173 -21.60 10.32 0.57
C SER A 173 -22.19 9.38 1.63
N TYR A 174 -22.46 9.88 2.84
CA TYR A 174 -23.48 9.30 3.72
C TYR A 174 -24.23 10.44 4.38
N LYS A 175 -25.10 11.09 3.59
CA LYS A 175 -26.22 11.90 4.07
C LYS A 175 -27.29 12.00 2.98
N LYS A 176 -28.13 10.97 2.91
CA LYS A 176 -29.59 11.03 3.07
C LYS A 176 -30.17 9.65 2.80
#